data_AF-A0A379SSE6-F1
#
_entry.id   AF-A0A379SSE6-F1
#
_cell.length_a   1.000
_cell.length_b   1.000
_cell.length_c   1.000
_cell.angle_alpha   90.00
_cell.angle_beta   90.00
_cell.angle_gamma   90.00
#
_symmetry.space_group_name_H-M   'P 1'
#
loop_
_entity.id
_entity.type
_entity.pdbx_description
1 polymer ?
#
loop_
_entity_poly.entity_id
_entity_poly.type
_entity_poly.pdbx_seq_one_letter_code
_entity_poly.pdbx_strand_id
1 'polypeptide(L)'
;MANFPDSLLILNGKSADNQPLREAITLLRDEGIQIHVRVTWEKGDAQRYVDEARRLGVETVIAGGGDGTINEVSTALNPDPRRRGPRTGPFAARHRQ
;
A
#
# COMPACT_ATOMS: atom_id res chain seq x y z
N MET A 1 -24.10 -7.75 13.95
CA MET A 1 -23.09 -7.55 12.90
C MET A 1 -21.80 -7.11 13.57
N ALA A 2 -20.70 -7.82 13.34
CA ALA A 2 -19.40 -7.31 13.73
C ALA A 2 -19.09 -6.10 12.84
N ASN A 3 -18.97 -4.93 13.46
CA ASN A 3 -18.68 -3.69 12.74
C ASN A 3 -17.17 -3.68 12.48
N PHE A 4 -16.74 -4.33 11.39
CA PHE A 4 -15.34 -4.28 11.00
C PHE A 4 -15.04 -2.90 10.41
N PRO A 5 -13.98 -2.23 10.88
CA PRO A 5 -13.63 -0.93 10.35
C PRO A 5 -13.14 -1.05 8.91
N ASP A 6 -13.34 0.02 8.15
CA ASP A 6 -12.88 0.12 6.78
C ASP A 6 -11.38 -0.17 6.72
N SER A 7 -11.00 -1.04 5.78
CA SER A 7 -9.66 -1.60 5.69
C SER A 7 -9.10 -1.43 4.29
N LEU A 8 -7.79 -1.13 4.19
CA LEU A 8 -7.08 -1.06 2.91
C LEU A 8 -5.98 -2.11 2.85
N LEU A 9 -6.13 -3.08 1.95
CA LEU A 9 -5.17 -4.12 1.63
C LEU A 9 -4.20 -3.63 0.53
N ILE A 10 -2.93 -3.53 0.88
CA ILE A 10 -1.81 -3.24 -0.03
C ILE A 10 -1.17 -4.56 -0.42
N LEU A 11 -1.37 -4.97 -1.67
CA LEU A 11 -0.94 -6.24 -2.20
C LEU A 11 0.30 -6.10 -3.07
N ASN A 12 1.25 -7.02 -2.96
CA ASN A 12 2.34 -7.10 -3.94
C ASN A 12 1.83 -7.63 -5.28
N GLY A 13 2.24 -7.03 -6.41
CA GLY A 13 1.91 -7.54 -7.75
C GLY A 13 2.25 -9.03 -7.97
N LYS A 14 3.30 -9.55 -7.32
CA LYS A 14 3.65 -10.99 -7.35
C LYS A 14 2.64 -11.89 -6.65
N SER A 15 1.82 -11.32 -5.76
CA SER A 15 0.79 -12.02 -4.98
C SER A 15 -0.62 -11.72 -5.51
N ALA A 16 -0.77 -10.93 -6.58
CA ALA A 16 -2.04 -10.56 -7.20
C ALA A 16 -2.86 -11.75 -7.72
N ASP A 17 -2.17 -12.81 -8.12
CA ASP A 17 -2.79 -14.03 -8.66
C ASP A 17 -3.10 -15.07 -7.58
N ASN A 18 -3.05 -14.69 -6.30
CA ASN A 18 -3.40 -15.58 -5.20
C ASN A 18 -4.92 -15.76 -5.11
N GLN A 19 -5.40 -16.86 -5.69
CA GLN A 19 -6.82 -17.22 -5.73
C GLN A 19 -7.47 -17.36 -4.33
N PRO A 20 -6.87 -18.09 -3.35
CA PRO A 20 -7.37 -18.12 -1.97
C PRO A 20 -7.56 -16.74 -1.33
N LEU A 21 -6.66 -15.80 -1.61
CA LEU A 21 -6.75 -14.45 -1.08
C LEU A 21 -7.95 -13.69 -1.68
N ARG A 22 -8.18 -13.84 -3.00
CA ARG A 22 -9.33 -13.24 -3.67
C ARG A 22 -10.65 -13.78 -3.12
N GLU A 23 -10.70 -15.08 -2.83
CA GLU A 23 -11.86 -15.73 -2.21
C GLU A 23 -12.10 -15.19 -0.79
N ALA A 24 -11.05 -15.11 0.03
CA ALA A 24 -11.16 -14.53 1.38
C ALA A 24 -11.65 -13.07 1.36
N ILE A 25 -11.17 -12.23 0.44
CA ILE A 25 -11.64 -10.85 0.31
C ILE A 25 -13.10 -10.80 -0.13
N THR A 26 -13.53 -11.68 -1.04
CA THR A 26 -14.92 -11.75 -1.49
C THR A 26 -15.84 -12.13 -0.34
N LEU A 27 -15.47 -13.14 0.46
CA LEU A 27 -16.24 -13.56 1.63
C LEU A 27 -16.42 -12.41 2.63
N LEU A 28 -15.35 -11.68 2.94
CA LEU A 28 -15.42 -10.54 3.86
C LEU A 28 -16.31 -9.41 3.30
N ARG A 29 -16.28 -9.18 1.98
CA ARG A 29 -17.17 -8.20 1.34
C ARG A 29 -18.63 -8.63 1.37
N ASP A 30 -18.91 -9.92 1.21
CA ASP A 30 -20.27 -10.48 1.32
C ASP A 30 -20.80 -10.38 2.77
N GLU A 31 -19.92 -10.40 3.77
CA GLU A 31 -20.24 -10.11 5.18
C GLU A 31 -20.50 -8.62 5.45
N GLY A 32 -20.35 -7.75 4.45
CA GLY A 32 -20.58 -6.30 4.53
C GLY A 32 -19.34 -5.48 4.91
N ILE A 33 -18.15 -6.09 4.94
CA ILE A 33 -16.90 -5.43 5.31
C ILE A 33 -16.34 -4.67 4.11
N GLN A 34 -16.05 -3.39 4.28
CA GLN A 34 -15.44 -2.57 3.23
C GLN A 34 -13.93 -2.77 3.19
N ILE A 35 -13.48 -3.53 2.17
CA ILE A 35 -12.05 -3.79 1.93
C ILE A 35 -11.63 -3.17 0.60
N HIS A 36 -10.80 -2.13 0.69
CA HIS A 36 -10.13 -1.52 -0.46
C HIS A 36 -8.88 -2.34 -0.80
N VAL A 37 -8.73 -2.73 -2.07
CA VAL A 37 -7.54 -3.46 -2.52
C VAL A 37 -6.72 -2.55 -3.43
N ARG A 38 -5.41 -2.47 -3.17
CA ARG A 38 -4.44 -1.74 -3.97
C ARG A 38 -3.26 -2.66 -4.27
N VAL A 39 -2.85 -2.73 -5.52
CA VAL A 39 -1.71 -3.57 -5.94
C VAL A 39 -0.51 -2.67 -6.19
N THR A 40 0.63 -2.99 -5.59
CA THR A 40 1.89 -2.31 -5.83
C THR A 40 2.55 -2.84 -7.08
N TRP A 41 3.16 -1.94 -7.85
CA TRP A 41 3.90 -2.27 -9.07
C TRP A 41 5.37 -1.91 -8.93
N GLU A 42 5.66 -0.76 -8.32
CA GLU A 42 7.02 -0.28 -8.06
C GLU A 42 7.25 0.11 -6.59
N LYS A 43 8.53 0.26 -6.22
CA LYS A 43 8.90 0.72 -4.88
C LYS A 43 8.38 2.12 -4.66
N GLY A 44 7.69 2.33 -3.55
CA GLY A 44 7.10 3.62 -3.18
C GLY A 44 5.58 3.67 -3.37
N ASP A 45 4.98 2.71 -4.07
CA ASP A 45 3.51 2.60 -4.17
C ASP A 45 2.87 2.35 -2.80
N ALA A 46 3.52 1.59 -1.93
CA ALA A 46 3.06 1.37 -0.56
C ALA A 46 2.85 2.70 0.19
N GLN A 47 3.77 3.67 0.04
CA GLN A 47 3.62 5.00 0.65
C GLN A 47 2.40 5.74 0.09
N ARG A 48 2.22 5.73 -1.24
CA ARG A 48 1.09 6.39 -1.91
C ARG A 48 -0.25 5.84 -1.43
N TYR A 49 -0.33 4.52 -1.25
CA TYR A 49 -1.55 3.85 -0.78
C TYR A 49 -1.79 4.04 0.72
N VAL A 50 -0.74 4.13 1.54
CA VAL A 50 -0.89 4.52 2.95
C VAL A 50 -1.40 5.95 3.08
N ASP A 51 -0.90 6.87 2.27
CA ASP A 51 -1.42 8.24 2.26
C ASP A 51 -2.86 8.31 1.73
N GLU A 52 -3.23 7.43 0.79
CA GLU A 52 -4.61 7.25 0.34
C GLU A 52 -5.51 6.70 1.45
N ALA A 53 -5.06 5.67 2.17
CA ALA A 53 -5.73 5.12 3.35
C ALA A 53 -6.03 6.22 4.37
N ARG A 54 -5.06 7.09 4.68
CA ARG A 54 -5.25 8.24 5.57
C ARG A 54 -6.32 9.23 5.07
N ARG A 55 -6.38 9.47 3.76
CA ARG A 55 -7.42 10.34 3.15
C ARG A 55 -8.81 9.68 3.15
N LEU A 56 -8.87 8.38 2.99
CA LEU A 56 -10.11 7.59 3.04
C LEU A 56 -10.61 7.42 4.48
N GLY A 57 -9.77 7.65 5.49
CA GLY A 57 -10.14 7.47 6.90
C GLY A 57 -10.25 6.01 7.32
N VAL A 58 -9.58 5.09 6.60
CA VAL A 58 -9.56 3.68 6.99
C VAL A 58 -8.79 3.52 8.29
N GLU A 59 -9.29 2.69 9.20
CA GLU A 59 -8.63 2.46 10.50
C GLU A 59 -7.49 1.43 10.36
N THR A 60 -7.60 0.55 9.35
CA THR A 60 -6.69 -0.59 9.19
C THR A 60 -6.03 -0.60 7.81
N VAL A 61 -4.70 -0.72 7.79
CA VAL A 61 -3.93 -1.02 6.57
C VAL A 61 -3.33 -2.40 6.69
N ILE A 62 -3.62 -3.27 5.72
CA ILE A 62 -3.21 -4.67 5.69
C ILE A 62 -2.12 -4.84 4.62
N ALA A 63 -0.98 -5.44 4.98
CA ALA A 63 0.08 -5.78 4.03
C ALA A 63 -0.15 -7.20 3.47
N GLY A 64 -0.47 -7.29 2.18
CA GLY A 64 -0.73 -8.53 1.45
C GLY A 64 0.48 -8.98 0.63
N GLY A 65 1.49 -9.51 1.31
CA GLY A 65 2.70 -10.05 0.70
C GLY A 65 3.67 -10.59 1.75
N GLY A 66 4.89 -10.94 1.32
CA GLY A 66 5.95 -11.36 2.25
C GLY A 66 6.59 -10.19 3.02
N ASP A 67 7.68 -10.48 3.73
CA ASP A 67 8.38 -9.54 4.63
C ASP A 67 8.74 -8.20 3.98
N GLY A 68 9.12 -8.20 2.70
CA GLY A 68 9.41 -6.97 1.97
C GLY A 68 8.21 -6.02 1.88
N THR A 69 7.01 -6.58 1.69
CA THR A 69 5.75 -5.79 1.61
C THR A 69 5.37 -5.29 3.00
N ILE A 70 5.50 -6.14 4.02
CA ILE A 70 5.24 -5.78 5.42
C ILE A 70 6.16 -4.62 5.84
N ASN A 71 7.45 -4.69 5.51
CA ASN A 71 8.42 -3.66 5.83
C ASN A 71 8.14 -2.34 5.09
N GLU A 72 7.75 -2.38 3.81
CA GLU A 72 7.38 -1.18 3.05
C GLU A 72 6.14 -0.50 3.65
N VAL A 73 5.09 -1.26 3.97
CA VAL A 73 3.87 -0.72 4.60
C VAL A 73 4.17 -0.18 6.00
N SER A 74 4.95 -0.89 6.81
CA SER A 74 5.33 -0.45 8.15
C SER A 74 6.15 0.84 8.11
N THR A 75 7.10 0.93 7.17
CA THR A 75 7.88 2.15 6.93
C THR A 75 6.97 3.31 6.50
N ALA A 76 5.96 3.03 5.67
CA ALA A 76 5.04 4.06 5.20
C ALA A 76 4.08 4.57 6.28
N LEU A 77 3.68 3.69 7.21
CA LEU A 77 2.84 4.04 8.36
C LEU A 77 3.62 4.87 9.38
N ASN A 78 4.90 4.55 9.59
CA ASN A 78 5.79 5.29 10.48
C ASN A 78 7.02 5.83 9.73
N PRO A 79 6.84 6.90 8.92
CA PRO A 79 7.96 7.48 8.18
C PRO A 79 8.97 8.07 9.17
N ASP A 80 10.19 7.53 9.21
CA ASP A 80 11.28 8.13 10.00
C ASP A 80 11.56 9.54 9.45
N PRO A 81 11.31 10.62 10.21
CA PRO A 81 11.52 11.99 9.73
C PRO A 81 12.97 12.31 9.37
N ARG A 82 13.94 11.48 9.80
CA ARG A 82 15.36 11.61 9.46
C ARG A 82 15.71 10.93 8.14
N ARG A 83 14.87 10.03 7.65
CA ARG A 83 15.07 9.30 6.39
C ARG A 83 14.52 10.14 5.23
N ARG A 84 15.13 11.30 5.00
CA ARG A 84 14.90 12.06 3.76
C ARG A 84 15.31 11.18 2.59
N GLY A 85 14.35 10.89 1.70
CA GLY A 85 14.63 10.27 0.41
C GLY A 85 15.68 11.07 -0.39
N PRO A 86 16.27 10.46 -1.43
CA PRO A 86 17.33 11.11 -2.20
C PRO A 86 16.87 12.49 -2.69
N ARG A 87 17.69 13.51 -2.43
CA ARG A 87 17.46 14.88 -2.93
C ARG A 87 17.58 14.85 -4.45
N THR A 88 16.48 15.06 -5.16
CA THR A 88 16.48 15.38 -6.59
C THR A 88 16.97 16.82 -6.76
N GLY A 89 18.19 16.97 -7.28
CA GLY A 89 18.69 18.24 -7.80
C GLY A 89 18.27 18.44 -9.26
N PRO A 90 18.23 19.67 -9.78
CA PRO A 90 17.89 19.93 -11.18
C PRO A 90 18.88 19.24 -12.12
N PHE A 91 18.40 18.31 -12.94
CA PHE A 91 19.17 17.69 -14.02
C PHE A 91 19.21 18.69 -15.19
N ALA A 92 20.26 19.50 -15.25
CA ALA A 92 20.53 20.37 -16.39
C ALA A 92 21.33 19.58 -17.45
N ALA A 93 20.62 18.99 -18.42
CA ALA A 93 21.24 18.47 -19.63
C ALA A 93 21.82 19.64 -20.45
N ARG A 94 23.12 19.92 -20.29
CA ARG A 94 23.82 20.86 -21.17
C ARG A 94 24.03 20.18 -22.52
N HIS A 95 23.19 20.51 -23.50
CA HIS A 95 23.55 20.33 -24.91
C HIS A 95 24.73 21.26 -25.22
N ARG A 96 25.91 20.67 -25.43
CA ARG A 96 26.99 21.35 -26.15
C ARG A 96 26.71 21.17 -27.65
N GLN A 97 26.58 22.29 -28.35
CA GLN A 97 27.04 22.37 -29.74
C GLN A 97 28.56 22.57 -29.73
#